data_AF-A0A7V5ZJY9-F1
#
_entry.id   AF-A0A7V5ZJY9-F1
#
_cell.length_a   1.000
_cell.length_b   1.000
_cell.length_c   1.000
_cell.angle_alpha   90.00
_cell.angle_beta   90.00
_cell.angle_gamma   90.00
#
_symmetry.space_group_name_H-M   'P 1'
#
loop_
_entity.id
_entity.type
_entity.pdbx_description
1 polymer ?
#
loop_
_entity_poly.entity_id
_entity_poly.type
_entity_poly.pdbx_seq_one_letter_code
_entity_poly.pdbx_strand_id
1 'polypeptide(L)' 'MSGPVWRYESERHGVCGVCLEERHGLFVEGEVVDNEFRVTTCVCPDCYRRDTRVVVSGEAGRHAPAPAYAHR' A
#
# COMPACT_ATOMS: atom_id res chain seq x y z
N MET A 1 2.91 -6.69 15.13
CA MET A 1 2.52 -7.12 13.78
C MET A 1 2.80 -5.94 12.86
N SER A 2 3.80 -6.06 11.98
CA SER A 2 4.08 -5.09 10.92
C SER A 2 2.99 -5.25 9.86
N GLY A 3 2.13 -4.25 9.70
CA GLY A 3 1.12 -4.24 8.65
C GLY A 3 1.73 -4.02 7.26
N PRO A 4 0.93 -4.17 6.20
CA PRO A 4 1.38 -3.89 4.84
C PRO A 4 1.79 -2.42 4.71
N VAL A 5 3.00 -2.17 4.21
CA VAL A 5 3.53 -0.81 4.00
C VAL A 5 3.34 -0.44 2.54
N TRP A 6 2.61 0.66 2.33
CA TRP A 6 2.50 1.32 1.03
C TRP A 6 3.46 2.49 0.96
N ARG A 7 4.33 2.52 -0.06
CA ARG A 7 5.18 3.67 -0.33
C ARG A 7 5.25 3.97 -1.82
N TYR A 8 5.41 5.24 -2.17
CA TYR A 8 5.70 5.63 -3.55
C TYR A 8 7.20 5.58 -3.78
N GLU A 9 7.64 4.85 -4.82
CA GLU A 9 9.02 4.79 -5.26
C GLU A 9 9.14 5.39 -6.67
N SER A 10 9.61 6.63 -6.76
CA SER A 10 9.73 7.38 -8.03
C SER A 10 10.72 6.77 -9.01
N GLU A 11 11.79 6.16 -8.51
CA GLU A 11 12.86 5.56 -9.33
C GLU A 11 12.56 4.11 -9.74
N ARG A 12 11.50 3.52 -9.19
CA ARG A 12 11.16 2.13 -9.51
C ARG A 12 10.59 2.01 -10.90
N HIS A 13 11.16 1.10 -11.68
CA HIS A 13 10.61 0.63 -12.94
C HIS A 13 9.97 -0.75 -12.74
N GLY A 14 8.77 -0.94 -13.27
CA GLY A 14 8.08 -2.23 -13.17
C GLY A 14 6.71 -2.22 -13.81
N VAL A 15 6.07 -3.39 -13.77
CA VAL A 15 4.72 -3.59 -14.31
C VAL A 15 3.69 -3.25 -13.25
N CYS A 16 2.68 -2.44 -13.62
CA CYS A 16 1.53 -2.21 -12.76
C CYS A 16 0.67 -3.48 -12.65
N GLY A 17 0.38 -3.95 -11.44
CA GLY A 17 -0.50 -5.11 -11.20
C GLY A 17 -1.96 -4.90 -11.58
N VAL A 18 -2.38 -3.66 -11.92
CA VAL A 18 -3.76 -3.33 -12.30
C VAL A 18 -3.91 -3.22 -13.81
N CYS A 19 -3.17 -2.31 -14.47
CA CYS A 19 -3.27 -2.13 -15.93
C CYS A 19 -2.28 -2.99 -16.73
N LEU A 20 -1.36 -3.70 -16.08
CA LEU A 20 -0.33 -4.53 -16.69
C LEU A 20 0.65 -3.79 -17.61
N GLU A 21 0.68 -2.45 -17.53
CA GLU A 21 1.65 -1.64 -18.28
C GLU A 21 2.94 -1.44 -17.48
N GLU A 22 4.07 -1.41 -18.20
CA GLU A 22 5.36 -0.99 -17.66
C GLU A 22 5.37 0.52 -17.44
N ARG A 23 5.73 0.94 -16.23
CA ARG A 23 5.76 2.35 -15.81
C ARG A 23 6.96 2.63 -14.90
N HIS A 24 7.41 3.87 -14.95
CA HIS A 24 8.31 4.44 -13.95
C HIS A 24 7.52 5.14 -12.84
N GLY A 25 7.98 5.01 -11.61
CA GLY A 25 7.35 5.62 -10.45
C GLY A 25 6.11 4.85 -10.03
N LEU A 26 6.26 3.90 -9.11
CA LEU A 26 5.19 2.98 -8.70
C LEU A 26 4.90 3.10 -7.21
N PHE A 27 3.62 2.96 -6.84
CA PHE A 27 3.24 2.66 -5.48
C PHE A 27 3.51 1.18 -5.23
N VAL A 28 4.26 0.88 -4.19
CA VAL A 28 4.56 -0.50 -3.79
C VAL A 28 3.87 -0.81 -2.48
N GLU A 29 3.18 -1.94 -2.46
CA GLU A 29 2.77 -2.62 -1.26
C GLU A 29 3.81 -3.68 -0.94
N GLY A 30 4.15 -3.83 0.33
CA GLY A 30 4.99 -4.92 0.77
C GLY A 30 4.89 -5.17 2.26
N GLU A 31 5.53 -6.25 2.69
CA GLU A 31 5.62 -6.64 4.08
C GLU A 31 7.07 -6.53 4.55
N VAL A 32 7.24 -6.19 5.84
CA VAL A 32 8.56 -6.23 6.47
C VAL A 32 8.74 -7.58 7.14
N VAL A 33 9.58 -8.42 6.55
CA VAL A 33 9.93 -9.77 7.03
C VAL A 33 11.42 -9.76 7.34
N ASP A 34 11.81 -10.14 8.56
CA ASP A 34 13.22 -10.18 8.99
C ASP A 34 14.00 -8.87 8.77
N ASN A 35 13.34 -7.71 8.97
CA ASN A 35 13.86 -6.36 8.67
C ASN A 35 14.08 -6.04 7.18
N GLU A 36 13.64 -6.91 6.27
CA GLU A 36 13.68 -6.67 4.83
C GLU A 36 12.27 -6.31 4.32
N PHE A 37 12.18 -5.27 3.49
CA PHE A 37 10.94 -4.90 2.82
C PHE A 37 10.77 -5.74 1.56
N ARG A 38 9.79 -6.65 1.57
CA ARG A 38 9.45 -7.53 0.44
C ARG A 38 8.22 -7.00 -0.27
N VAL A 39 8.39 -6.60 -1.53
CA VAL A 39 7.30 -6.06 -2.35
C VAL A 39 6.37 -7.17 -2.80
N THR A 40 5.10 -7.02 -2.49
CA THR A 40 4.02 -7.94 -2.85
C THR A 40 3.26 -7.46 -4.08
N THR A 41 3.07 -6.15 -4.24
CA THR A 41 2.28 -5.57 -5.35
C THR A 41 2.81 -4.19 -5.75
N CYS A 42 2.69 -3.86 -7.03
CA CYS A 42 3.02 -2.55 -7.58
C CYS A 42 1.81 -1.94 -8.31
N VAL A 43 1.51 -0.66 -8.09
CA VAL A 43 0.39 0.07 -8.73
C VAL A 43 0.90 1.39 -9.29
N CYS A 44 0.55 1.71 -10.54
CA CYS A 44 0.92 3.00 -11.12
C CYS A 44 0.05 4.14 -10.56
N PRO A 45 0.53 5.40 -10.59
CA PRO A 45 -0.23 6.54 -10.07
C PRO A 45 -1.60 6.73 -10.71
N ASP A 46 -1.73 6.38 -12.00
CA ASP A 46 -3.00 6.50 -12.73
C ASP A 46 -4.05 5.50 -12.22
N CYS A 47 -3.65 4.24 -12.03
CA CYS A 47 -4.52 3.21 -11.46
C CYS A 47 -4.83 3.49 -9.98
N TYR A 48 -3.84 3.92 -9.20
CA TYR A 48 -4.03 4.29 -7.80
C TYR A 48 -5.04 5.44 -7.64
N ARG A 49 -5.00 6.46 -8.51
CA ARG A 49 -5.95 7.58 -8.49
C ARG A 49 -7.36 7.21 -8.93
N ARG A 50 -7.49 6.25 -9.87
CA ARG A 50 -8.80 5.76 -10.35
C ARG A 50 -9.49 4.86 -9.32
N ASP A 51 -8.70 4.05 -8.62
CA ASP A 51 -9.18 3.22 -7.54
C ASP A 51 -9.14 3.99 -6.21
N THR A 52 -10.15 4.84 -5.99
CA THR A 52 -10.46 5.45 -4.68
C THR A 52 -10.71 4.42 -3.55
N ARG A 53 -10.55 3.12 -3.83
CA ARG A 53 -10.69 1.99 -2.91
C ARG A 53 -9.36 1.37 -2.46
N VAL A 54 -8.21 1.88 -2.90
CA VAL A 54 -6.92 1.44 -2.31
C VAL A 54 -6.83 2.04 -0.90
N VAL A 55 -7.27 1.28 0.09
CA VAL A 55 -7.13 1.65 1.51
C VAL A 55 -5.65 1.56 1.86
N VAL A 56 -4.98 2.70 1.89
CA VAL A 56 -3.63 2.82 2.43
C VAL A 56 -3.70 2.61 3.93
N SER A 57 -3.53 1.36 4.36
CA SER A 57 -3.28 1.02 5.76
C SER A 57 -1.79 1.14 6.06
N GLY A 58 -1.21 2.30 5.77
CA GLY A 58 0.10 2.70 6.28
C GLY A 58 -0.13 3.59 7.49
N GLU A 59 0.34 3.16 8.66
CA GLU A 59 0.15 3.80 9.96
C GLU A 59 0.19 5.35 9.92
N ALA A 60 -0.98 5.98 9.85
CA ALA A 60 -1.17 7.30 10.42
C ALA A 60 -1.12 7.10 11.94
N GLY A 61 0.02 7.42 12.55
CA GLY A 61 0.17 7.39 13.99
C GLY A 61 -1.00 8.09 14.68
N ARG A 62 -1.61 7.36 15.62
CA ARG A 62 -2.60 7.77 16.64
C ARG A 62 -4.04 7.93 16.16
N HIS A 63 -4.78 6.82 16.11
CA HIS A 63 -5.78 6.48 17.13
C HIS A 63 -6.42 5.13 16.79
N ALA A 64 -6.20 4.12 17.64
CA ALA A 64 -7.21 3.09 17.87
C ALA A 64 -7.48 3.09 19.37
N PRO A 65 -8.74 3.21 19.77
CA PRO A 65 -9.47 2.00 20.17
C PRO A 65 -10.88 2.02 19.58
N ALA A 66 -11.62 0.94 19.39
CA ALA A 66 -11.46 -0.51 19.49
C ALA A 66 -12.66 -1.10 18.71
N PRO A 67 -12.69 -2.40 18.34
CA PRO A 67 -13.92 -3.02 17.88
C PRO A 67 -14.78 -3.47 19.06
N ALA A 68 -16.02 -3.84 18.70
CA ALA A 68 -16.95 -4.70 19.44
C ALA A 68 -17.93 -3.96 20.39
N TYR A 69 -19.22 -3.99 20.03
CA TYR A 69 -20.40 -3.74 20.88
C TYR A 69 -20.25 -2.69 22.02
N ALA A 70 -20.67 -1.45 21.81
CA ALA A 70 -20.80 -0.50 22.93
C ALA A 70 -21.85 0.59 22.66
N HIS A 71 -23.06 0.32 23.17
CA HIS A 71 -24.04 1.26 23.75
C HIS A 71 -24.50 2.44 22.87
N ARG A 72 -25.77 2.61 22.47
CA ARG A 72 -27.06 2.30 23.10
C ARG A 72 -28.17 2.41 22.05
#